data_AF-A0A3B9PYN0-F1
#
_entry.id   AF-A0A3B9PYN0-F1
#
_cell.length_a   1.000
_cell.length_b   1.000
_cell.length_c   1.000
_cell.angle_alpha   90.00
_cell.angle_beta   90.00
_cell.angle_gamma   90.00
#
_symmetry.space_group_name_H-M   'P 1'
#
loop_
_entity.id
_entity.type
_entity.pdbx_description
1 polymer ?
#
loop_
_entity_poly.entity_id
_entity_poly.type
_entity_poly.pdbx_seq_one_letter_code
_entity_poly.pdbx_strand_id
1 'polypeptide(L)' 'MVNLDKVSRFIHYSKTRCDVGFDDIKDTVPVSKHHVSAMQNLLKF' A
#
# COMPACT_ATOMS: atom_id res chain seq x y z
N MET A 1 -9.82 -4.02 5.96
CA MET A 1 -9.92 -4.34 4.52
C MET A 1 -9.66 -3.04 3.77
N VAL A 2 -8.59 -2.97 2.95
CA VAL A 2 -8.20 -1.74 2.23
C VAL A 2 -8.70 -1.83 0.79
N ASN A 3 -9.42 -0.80 0.32
CA ASN A 3 -9.81 -0.73 -1.09
C ASN A 3 -8.62 -0.25 -1.93
N LEU A 4 -8.10 -1.14 -2.78
CA LEU A 4 -6.91 -0.88 -3.60
C LEU A 4 -7.16 0.12 -4.73
N ASP A 5 -8.39 0.24 -5.23
CA ASP A 5 -8.72 1.20 -6.30
C ASP A 5 -8.57 2.65 -5.87
N LYS A 6 -8.59 2.90 -4.56
CA LYS A 6 -8.40 4.23 -3.97
C LYS A 6 -6.96 4.52 -3.57
N VAL A 7 -6.07 3.54 -3.73
CA VAL A 7 -4.66 3.71 -3.36
C VAL A 7 -3.98 4.57 -4.40
N SER A 8 -3.43 5.70 -3.95
CA SER A 8 -2.72 6.61 -4.85
C SER A 8 -1.21 6.46 -4.78
N ARG A 9 -0.68 6.07 -3.62
CA ARG A 9 0.77 5.95 -3.43
C ARG A 9 1.14 4.92 -2.37
N PHE A 10 2.30 4.29 -2.58
CA PHE A 10 2.96 3.45 -1.59
C PHE A 10 4.16 4.20 -1.02
N ILE A 11 4.22 4.32 0.30
CA ILE A 11 5.31 4.99 1.01
C ILE A 11 6.13 3.93 1.73
N HIS A 12 7.41 3.86 1.43
CA HIS A 12 8.32 2.87 2.00
C HIS A 12 9.21 3.53 3.04
N TYR A 13 8.98 3.21 4.32
CA TYR A 13 9.80 3.74 5.42
C TYR A 13 11.00 2.85 5.74
N SER A 14 10.84 1.52 5.60
CA SER A 14 11.92 0.57 5.89
C SER A 14 11.77 -0.72 5.08
N LYS A 15 12.69 -1.67 5.29
CA LYS A 15 12.60 -3.01 4.67
C LYS A 15 11.33 -3.77 5.09
N THR A 16 10.74 -3.44 6.24
CA THR A 16 9.58 -4.16 6.81
C THR A 16 8.31 -3.32 6.89
N ARG A 17 8.43 -1.98 6.88
CA ARG A 17 7.31 -1.05 7.01
C ARG A 17 7.01 -0.33 5.70
N CYS A 18 5.76 -0.45 5.27
CA CYS A 18 5.20 0.27 4.13
C CYS A 18 3.88 0.88 4.57
N ASP A 19 3.59 2.12 4.18
CA ASP A 19 2.30 2.72 4.43
C ASP A 19 1.65 3.06 3.08
N VAL A 20 0.33 3.03 3.04
CA VAL A 20 -0.46 3.23 1.84
C VAL A 20 -1.19 4.55 1.98
N GLY A 21 -0.97 5.45 1.02
CA GLY A 21 -1.65 6.73 0.93
C GLY A 21 -2.82 6.67 -0.05
N PHE A 22 -3.84 7.47 0.24
CA PHE A 22 -5.06 7.60 -0.55
C PHE A 22 -5.20 9.08 -0.93
N ASP A 23 -5.72 9.41 -2.11
CA ASP A 23 -5.87 10.83 -2.49
C ASP A 23 -7.01 11.52 -1.75
N ASP A 24 -8.04 10.77 -1.35
CA ASP A 24 -9.21 11.27 -0.61
C ASP A 24 -8.87 11.71 0.82
N ILE A 25 -7.75 11.26 1.39
CA ILE A 25 -7.39 11.43 2.80
C ILE A 25 -5.91 11.76 2.92
N LYS A 26 -5.57 12.81 3.69
CA LYS A 26 -4.18 13.19 3.98
C LYS A 26 -3.41 12.17 4.84
N ASP A 27 -4.07 11.10 5.25
CA ASP A 27 -3.52 10.06 6.12
C ASP A 27 -2.98 8.87 5.34
N THR A 28 -2.12 8.11 6.01
CA THR A 28 -1.51 6.89 5.48
C THR A 28 -1.84 5.72 6.39
N VAL A 29 -2.22 4.58 5.80
CA VAL A 29 -2.50 3.36 6.55
C VAL A 29 -1.26 2.48 6.54
N PRO A 30 -0.71 2.07 7.70
CA PRO A 30 0.43 1.17 7.73
C PRO A 30 0.03 -0.24 7.27
N VAL A 31 0.83 -0.82 6.40
CA VAL A 31 0.63 -2.15 5.81
C VAL A 31 1.93 -2.95 5.82
N SER A 32 1.85 -4.24 6.17
CA SER A 32 3.01 -5.11 6.06
C SER A 32 3.47 -5.22 4.60
N LYS A 33 4.77 -5.06 4.36
CA LYS A 33 5.37 -5.15 3.03
C LYS A 33 5.11 -6.50 2.36
N HIS A 34 4.96 -7.58 3.12
CA HIS A 34 4.61 -8.90 2.58
C HIS A 34 3.28 -8.88 1.82
N HIS A 35 2.27 -8.19 2.35
CA HIS A 35 0.98 -8.06 1.69
C HIS A 35 1.08 -7.16 0.45
N VAL A 36 1.81 -6.05 0.53
CA VAL A 36 2.01 -5.16 -0.63
C VAL A 36 2.72 -5.89 -1.77
N SER A 37 3.76 -6.67 -1.47
CA SER A 37 4.48 -7.43 -2.49
C SER A 37 3.62 -8.53 -3.11
N ALA A 38 2.77 -9.19 -2.33
CA ALA A 38 1.82 -10.17 -2.86
C ALA A 38 0.80 -9.51 -3.81
N MET A 39 0.26 -8.35 -3.42
CA MET A 39 -0.68 -7.58 -4.24
C MET A 39 -0.04 -7.03 -5.52
N GLN A 40 1.17 -6.49 -5.45
CA GLN A 40 1.90 -6.00 -6.63
C GLN A 40 2.24 -7.13 -7.62
N ASN A 41 2.51 -8.34 -7.13
CA ASN A 41 2.73 -9.50 -8.00
C ASN A 41 1.42 -10.00 -8.64
N LEU A 42 0.29 -9.92 -7.93
CA LEU A 42 -1.04 -10.25 -8.45
C LEU A 42 -1.50 -9.28 -9.53
N LEU A 43 -1.29 -7.98 -9.35
CA LEU A 43 -1.69 -6.93 -10.30
C LEU A 43 -0.80 -6.80 -11.54
N LYS A 44 0.32 -7.54 -11.60
CA LYS A 44 1.20 -7.61 -12.79
C LYS A 44 0.70 -8.58 -13.86
N PHE A 45 -0.38 -9.32 -13.58
CA PHE A 45 -1.13 -10.15 -14.53
C PHE A 45 -2.43 -9.45 -14.89
#